data_AF-A0A3C0TWF4-F1
#
_entry.id   AF-A0A3C0TWF4-F1
#
_cell.length_a   1.000
_cell.length_b   1.000
_cell.length_c   1.000
_cell.angle_alpha   90.00
_cell.angle_beta   90.00
_cell.angle_gamma   90.00
#
_symmetry.space_group_name_H-M   'P 1'
#
loop_
_entity.id
_entity.type
_entity.pdbx_description
1 polymer ?
#
loop_
_entity_poly.entity_id
_entity_poly.type
_entity_poly.pdbx_seq_one_letter_code
_entity_poly.pdbx_strand_id
1 'polypeptide(L)'
;MVSDLTENMLRDRRMIYGPFDDLAQTRQRLQSALMDNPGWPELPPAVREAISMITLKLARAVNGDWRHADNADDVIGYAMLWRTFLDTEAGRAD
;
A
#
# COMPACT_ATOMS: atom_id res chain seq x y z
N MET A 1 -18.28 -23.43 -3.01
CA MET A 1 -17.53 -23.36 -4.28
C MET A 1 -17.18 -21.90 -4.51
N VAL A 2 -15.93 -21.62 -4.89
CA VAL A 2 -15.54 -20.29 -5.38
C VAL A 2 -16.26 -20.08 -6.72
N SER A 3 -16.81 -18.90 -6.99
CA SER A 3 -17.50 -18.65 -8.26
C SER A 3 -16.49 -18.45 -9.39
N ASP A 4 -16.88 -18.75 -10.63
CA ASP A 4 -16.07 -18.49 -11.83
C ASP A 4 -15.60 -17.02 -11.90
N LEU A 5 -16.44 -16.09 -11.42
CA LEU A 5 -16.08 -14.68 -11.31
C LEU A 5 -14.88 -14.44 -10.38
N THR A 6 -14.85 -15.12 -9.23
CA THR A 6 -13.74 -15.01 -8.28
C THR A 6 -12.47 -15.66 -8.83
N GLU A 7 -12.56 -16.79 -9.52
CA GLU A 7 -11.39 -17.44 -10.13
C GLU A 7 -10.75 -16.56 -11.22
N ASN A 8 -11.57 -15.96 -12.08
CA ASN A 8 -11.11 -15.02 -13.09
C ASN A 8 -10.41 -13.81 -12.45
N MET A 9 -11.03 -13.21 -11.42
CA MET A 9 -10.43 -12.10 -10.67
C MET A 9 -9.06 -12.49 -10.08
N LEU A 10 -8.93 -13.68 -9.49
CA LEU A 10 -7.67 -14.15 -8.91
C LEU A 10 -6.60 -14.37 -9.97
N ARG A 11 -6.97 -14.91 -11.14
CA ARG A 11 -6.06 -15.09 -12.27
C ARG A 11 -5.54 -13.76 -12.78
N ASP A 12 -6.43 -12.80 -13.01
CA ASP A 12 -6.07 -11.49 -13.53
C ASP A 12 -5.16 -10.72 -12.55
N ARG A 13 -5.48 -10.77 -11.25
CA ARG A 13 -4.63 -10.17 -10.22
C ARG A 13 -3.26 -10.84 -10.11
N ARG A 14 -3.18 -12.16 -10.26
CA ARG A 14 -1.90 -12.88 -10.27
C ARG A 14 -1.03 -12.45 -11.46
N MET A 15 -1.64 -12.23 -12.63
CA MET A 15 -0.89 -11.75 -13.81
C MET A 15 -0.33 -10.34 -13.61
N ILE A 16 -1.09 -9.46 -12.95
CA ILE A 16 -0.71 -8.06 -12.75
C ILE A 16 0.26 -7.89 -11.58
N TYR A 17 0.00 -8.53 -10.43
CA TYR A 17 0.73 -8.29 -9.18
C TYR A 17 1.71 -9.42 -8.80
N GLY A 18 1.78 -10.48 -9.62
CA GLY A 18 2.57 -11.67 -9.36
C GLY A 18 1.94 -12.64 -8.36
N PRO A 19 2.66 -13.71 -7.96
CA PRO A 19 2.23 -14.65 -6.95
C PRO A 19 1.94 -13.96 -5.61
N PHE A 20 0.87 -14.38 -4.93
CA PHE A 20 0.42 -13.74 -3.70
C PHE A 20 1.41 -13.91 -2.53
N ASP A 21 2.04 -15.07 -2.43
CA ASP A 21 3.06 -15.41 -1.44
C ASP A 21 4.32 -14.56 -1.58
N ASP A 22 4.82 -14.37 -2.81
CA ASP A 22 5.97 -13.51 -3.07
C ASP A 22 5.66 -12.03 -2.77
N LEU A 23 4.47 -11.57 -3.19
CA LEU A 23 3.98 -10.24 -2.86
C LEU A 23 3.85 -10.05 -1.35
N ALA A 24 3.28 -11.03 -0.65
CA ALA A 24 3.09 -10.98 0.80
C ALA A 24 4.44 -10.92 1.52
N GLN A 25 5.42 -11.74 1.11
CA GLN A 25 6.76 -11.69 1.68
C GLN A 25 7.42 -10.32 1.49
N THR A 26 7.38 -9.78 0.27
CA THR A 26 7.94 -8.46 -0.06
C THR A 26 7.26 -7.37 0.77
N ARG A 27 5.93 -7.41 0.84
CA ARG A 27 5.14 -6.43 1.58
C ARG A 27 5.44 -6.46 3.08
N GLN A 28 5.46 -7.64 3.68
CA GLN A 28 5.71 -7.78 5.11
C GLN A 28 7.11 -7.29 5.47
N ARG A 29 8.13 -7.59 4.66
CA ARG A 29 9.49 -7.06 4.87
C ARG A 29 9.55 -5.53 4.84
N LEU A 30 8.89 -4.90 3.87
CA LEU A 30 8.78 -3.44 3.80
C LEU A 30 8.06 -2.87 5.02
N GLN A 31 7.00 -3.52 5.50
CA GLN A 31 6.27 -3.08 6.68
C GLN A 31 7.12 -3.15 7.93
N SER A 32 7.77 -4.30 8.17
CA SER A 32 8.60 -4.54 9.34
C SER A 32 9.71 -3.50 9.42
N ALA A 33 10.41 -3.22 8.31
CA ALA A 33 11.47 -2.21 8.29
C ALA A 33 11.02 -0.82 8.76
N LEU A 34 9.76 -0.44 8.50
CA LEU A 34 9.20 0.83 8.97
C LEU A 34 8.69 0.75 10.42
N MET A 35 8.06 -0.37 10.78
CA MET A 35 7.53 -0.61 12.13
C MET A 35 8.62 -0.76 13.19
N ASP A 36 9.81 -1.23 12.80
CA ASP A 36 10.97 -1.38 13.69
C ASP A 36 11.57 -0.02 14.10
N ASN A 37 11.18 1.08 13.46
CA ASN A 37 11.63 2.40 13.84
C ASN A 37 10.95 2.89 15.13
N PRO A 38 11.68 3.41 16.14
CA PRO A 38 11.10 3.93 17.38
C PRO A 38 10.07 5.06 17.20
N GLY A 39 10.07 5.76 16.07
CA GLY A 39 9.08 6.79 15.74
C GLY A 39 7.76 6.24 15.20
N TRP A 40 7.67 4.96 14.83
CA TRP A 40 6.44 4.37 14.30
C TRP A 40 5.23 4.45 15.26
N PRO A 41 5.38 4.20 16.58
CA PRO A 41 4.28 4.33 17.53
C PRO A 41 3.74 5.76 17.64
N GLU A 42 4.58 6.76 17.43
CA GLU A 42 4.25 8.20 17.51
C GLU A 42 3.41 8.69 16.32
N LEU A 43 3.36 7.91 15.23
CA LEU A 43 2.60 8.30 14.04
C LEU A 43 1.08 8.20 14.29
N PRO A 44 0.30 9.22 13.87
CA PRO A 44 -1.16 9.12 13.87
C PRO A 44 -1.65 7.91 13.06
N PRO A 45 -2.79 7.29 13.43
CA PRO A 45 -3.32 6.13 12.70
C PRO A 45 -3.47 6.38 11.19
N ALA A 46 -3.93 7.56 10.78
CA ALA A 46 -4.09 7.92 9.38
C ALA A 46 -2.76 7.94 8.60
N VAL A 47 -1.68 8.40 9.23
CA VAL A 47 -0.34 8.42 8.64
C VAL A 47 0.21 7.00 8.50
N ARG A 48 0.04 6.16 9.53
CA ARG A 48 0.45 4.75 9.47
C ARG A 48 -0.28 3.99 8.35
N GLU A 49 -1.57 4.25 8.17
CA GLU A 49 -2.36 3.63 7.10
C GLU A 49 -1.89 4.08 5.72
N ALA A 50 -1.66 5.38 5.52
CA ALA A 50 -1.14 5.91 4.26
C ALA A 50 0.20 5.27 3.88
N ILE A 51 1.14 5.18 4.83
CA ILE A 51 2.43 4.52 4.65
C ILE A 51 2.24 3.02 4.33
N SER A 52 1.33 2.36 5.05
CA SER A 52 1.04 0.94 4.86
C SER A 52 0.44 0.65 3.49
N MET A 53 -0.35 1.58 2.96
CA MET A 53 -0.87 1.46 1.62
C MET A 53 0.21 1.73 0.58
N ILE A 54 0.98 2.82 0.68
CA ILE A 54 2.08 3.12 -0.23
C ILE A 54 3.03 1.93 -0.39
N THR A 55 3.46 1.34 0.73
CA THR A 55 4.35 0.16 0.73
C THR A 55 3.74 -1.08 0.07
N LEU A 56 2.43 -1.28 0.13
CA LEU A 56 1.74 -2.31 -0.66
C LEU A 56 1.84 -2.06 -2.15
N LYS A 57 1.71 -0.81 -2.59
CA LYS A 57 1.74 -0.45 -4.00
C LYS A 57 3.15 -0.62 -4.56
N LEU A 58 4.16 -0.26 -3.77
CA LEU A 58 5.56 -0.53 -4.10
C LEU A 58 5.83 -2.05 -4.22
N ALA A 59 5.31 -2.85 -3.28
CA ALA A 59 5.43 -4.31 -3.36
C ALA A 59 4.76 -4.89 -4.62
N ARG A 60 3.57 -4.41 -4.98
CA ARG A 60 2.87 -4.78 -6.24
C ARG A 60 3.73 -4.47 -7.47
N ALA A 61 4.35 -3.29 -7.53
CA ALA A 61 5.14 -2.86 -8.68
C ALA A 61 6.43 -3.68 -8.86
N VAL A 62 7.12 -4.02 -7.75
CA VAL A 62 8.36 -4.79 -7.80
C VAL A 62 8.09 -6.28 -8.03
N ASN A 63 6.99 -6.81 -7.51
CA ASN A 63 6.63 -8.22 -7.65
C ASN A 63 5.92 -8.56 -8.96
N GLY A 64 5.18 -7.60 -9.52
CA GLY A 64 4.34 -7.77 -10.70
C GLY A 64 4.77 -6.91 -11.89
N ASP A 65 3.81 -6.46 -12.67
CA ASP A 65 4.05 -5.55 -13.79
C ASP A 65 4.21 -4.11 -13.30
N TRP A 66 5.45 -3.63 -13.25
CA TRP A 66 5.77 -2.25 -12.91
C TRP A 66 5.15 -1.22 -13.86
N ARG A 67 4.74 -1.63 -15.07
CA ARG A 67 4.10 -0.74 -16.07
C ARG A 67 2.61 -0.52 -15.79
N HIS A 68 2.03 -1.26 -14.86
CA HIS A 68 0.64 -1.06 -14.47
C HIS A 68 0.49 0.24 -13.68
N ALA A 69 -0.06 1.26 -14.35
CA ALA A 69 -0.12 2.65 -13.88
C ALA A 69 -0.80 2.82 -12.51
N ASP A 70 -1.83 2.02 -12.19
CA ASP A 70 -2.50 2.01 -10.89
C ASP A 70 -1.53 1.86 -9.71
N ASN A 71 -0.38 1.21 -9.90
CA ASN A 71 0.65 1.16 -8.85
C ASN A 71 1.19 2.55 -8.48
N ALA A 72 1.50 3.38 -9.47
CA ALA A 72 1.99 4.73 -9.24
C ALA A 72 0.86 5.67 -8.79
N ASP A 73 -0.31 5.57 -9.43
CA ASP A 73 -1.46 6.41 -9.13
C ASP A 73 -1.94 6.21 -7.69
N ASP A 74 -1.99 4.96 -7.21
CA ASP A 74 -2.32 4.67 -5.82
C ASP A 74 -1.26 5.25 -4.85
N VAL A 75 0.04 5.19 -5.16
CA VAL A 75 1.09 5.77 -4.31
C VAL A 75 0.87 7.28 -4.16
N ILE A 76 0.62 7.96 -5.28
CA ILE A 76 0.33 9.39 -5.30
C ILE A 76 -0.94 9.68 -4.49
N GLY A 77 -2.01 8.91 -4.70
CA GLY A 77 -3.28 9.09 -4.00
C GLY A 77 -3.15 8.99 -2.48
N TYR A 78 -2.46 7.95 -1.98
CA TYR A 78 -2.24 7.80 -0.54
C TYR A 78 -1.30 8.86 0.04
N ALA A 79 -0.29 9.31 -0.72
CA ALA A 79 0.56 10.42 -0.32
C ALA A 79 -0.24 11.73 -0.23
N MET A 80 -1.17 11.97 -1.15
CA MET A 80 -2.08 13.12 -1.11
C MET A 80 -3.03 13.06 0.10
N LEU A 81 -3.60 11.89 0.41
CA LEU A 81 -4.45 11.72 1.60
C LEU A 81 -3.67 12.03 2.89
N TRP A 82 -2.42 11.57 2.98
CA TRP A 82 -1.54 11.93 4.09
C TRP A 82 -1.32 13.46 4.12
N ARG A 83 -0.98 14.09 3.00
CA ARG A 83 -0.77 15.54 2.96
C ARG A 83 -2.00 16.32 3.44
N THR A 84 -3.18 15.98 2.94
CA THR A 84 -4.45 16.61 3.32
C THR A 84 -4.77 16.42 4.81
N PHE A 85 -4.44 15.25 5.37
CA PHE A 85 -4.58 15.01 6.80
C PHE A 85 -3.72 15.98 7.61
N LEU A 86 -2.45 16.20 7.23
CA LEU A 86 -1.57 17.16 7.91
C LEU A 86 -2.09 18.60 7.83
N ASP A 87 -2.59 19.02 6.66
CA ASP A 87 -3.15 20.36 6.49
C ASP A 87 -4.40 20.55 7.37
N THR A 88 -5.20 19.50 7.55
CA THR A 88 -6.38 19.50 8.44
C THR A 88 -5.97 19.58 9.92
N GLU A 89 -4.95 18.83 10.34
CA GLU A 89 -4.48 18.87 11.73
C GLU A 89 -3.83 20.21 12.06
N ALA A 90 -3.08 20.81 11.13
CA ALA A 90 -2.52 22.16 11.30
C ALA A 90 -3.61 23.21 11.53
N GLY A 91 -4.67 23.20 10.71
CA GLY A 91 -5.79 24.12 10.86
C GLY A 91 -6.69 23.88 12.09
N ARG A 92 -6.48 22.80 12.85
CA ARG A 92 -7.14 22.56 14.16
C ARG A 92 -6.34 23.09 15.35
N ALA A 93 -5.06 23.38 15.14
CA ALA A 93 -4.16 23.89 16.18
C ALA A 93 -4.19 25.42 16.29
N ASP A 94 -4.80 26.10 15.31
CA ASP A 94 -5.08 27.53 15.26
C ASP A 94 -6.46 27.86 15.90
#